data_AF-A0A3M0WUY9-F1
#
_entry.id   AF-A0A3M0WUY9-F1
#
_cell.length_a   1.000
_cell.length_b   1.000
_cell.length_c   1.000
_cell.angle_alpha   90.00
_cell.angle_beta   90.00
_cell.angle_gamma   90.00
#
_symmetry.space_group_name_H-M   'P 1'
#
loop_
_entity.id
_entity.type
_entity.pdbx_description
1 polymer ?
#
loop_
_entity_poly.entity_id
_entity_poly.type
_entity_poly.pdbx_seq_one_letter_code
_entity_poly.pdbx_strand_id
1 'polypeptide(L)'
;MKSKKYNIEESILSQIISVAYGDADKETEEKISELILNDENAKQILDEYRTTANAVRKLKIAEAPISLEEKLFGNSVKLKSESKQHSLWDLILHPAMVMVYTAILFGLIFSNDLKHYQPENTYQFSQEEILRANKEAIASLMLVKNILTSTEHTLKHEILNDIGKPINIGLNTVNYLFEKGGKNEK
;
A
#
# COMPACT_ATOMS: atom_id res chain seq x y z
N MET A 1 13.38 17.70 6.37
CA MET A 1 12.31 17.25 7.30
C MET A 1 12.97 16.46 8.43
N LYS A 2 12.87 16.93 9.68
CA LYS A 2 13.37 16.19 10.85
C LYS A 2 12.53 14.92 10.98
N SER A 3 13.14 13.74 10.88
CA SER A 3 12.48 12.50 11.27
C SER A 3 12.15 12.60 12.76
N LYS A 4 10.87 12.70 13.08
CA LYS A 4 10.40 12.60 14.46
C LYS A 4 10.69 11.16 14.86
N LYS A 5 11.67 10.95 15.73
CA LYS A 5 12.12 9.62 16.12
C LYS A 5 11.13 9.09 17.14
N TYR A 6 10.12 8.36 16.66
CA TYR A 6 9.14 7.72 17.53
C TYR A 6 9.81 6.56 18.27
N ASN A 7 9.67 6.54 19.58
CA ASN A 7 10.30 5.55 20.46
C ASN A 7 9.33 4.39 20.66
N ILE A 8 9.07 3.64 19.59
CA ILE A 8 8.22 2.44 19.60
C ILE A 8 9.12 1.24 19.33
N GLU A 9 8.88 0.15 20.06
CA GLU A 9 9.56 -1.11 19.86
C GLU A 9 9.35 -1.61 18.42
N GLU A 10 10.40 -2.13 17.79
CA GLU A 10 10.39 -2.52 16.37
C GLU A 10 9.32 -3.58 16.06
N SER A 11 9.03 -4.46 17.03
CA SER A 11 7.97 -5.46 16.99
C SER A 11 6.57 -4.85 16.85
N ILE A 12 6.29 -3.80 17.63
CA ILE A 12 5.01 -3.07 17.60
C ILE A 12 4.88 -2.26 16.32
N LEU A 13 5.96 -1.65 15.85
CA LEU A 13 5.96 -0.92 14.58
C LEU A 13 5.58 -1.83 13.40
N SER A 14 6.14 -3.04 13.35
CA SER A 14 5.80 -4.03 12.33
C SER A 14 4.31 -4.40 12.35
N GLN A 15 3.74 -4.60 13.56
CA GLN A 15 2.31 -4.87 13.73
C GLN A 15 1.44 -3.69 13.25
N ILE A 16 1.82 -2.46 13.58
CA ILE A 16 1.13 -1.24 13.12
C ILE A 16 1.15 -1.16 11.58
N ILE A 17 2.28 -1.47 10.94
CA ILE A 17 2.39 -1.46 9.48
C ILE A 17 1.49 -2.56 8.88
N SER A 18 1.52 -3.78 9.42
CA SER A 18 0.67 -4.87 8.94
C SER A 18 -0.82 -4.51 8.99
N VAL A 19 -1.28 -3.90 10.10
CA VAL A 19 -2.65 -3.39 10.24
C VAL A 19 -2.95 -2.26 9.25
N ALA A 20 -1.97 -1.40 8.94
CA ALA A 20 -2.17 -0.32 7.97
C ALA A 20 -2.33 -0.82 6.53
N TYR A 21 -1.67 -1.92 6.16
CA TYR A 21 -1.74 -2.53 4.84
C TYR A 21 -2.84 -3.60 4.70
N GLY A 22 -3.47 -4.00 5.81
CA GLY A 22 -4.57 -4.96 5.85
C GLY A 22 -4.10 -6.43 5.78
N ASP A 23 -2.87 -6.70 6.21
CA ASP A 23 -2.26 -8.04 6.24
C ASP A 23 -2.18 -8.61 7.67
N ALA A 24 -2.79 -7.93 8.63
CA ALA A 24 -2.79 -8.34 10.03
C ALA A 24 -3.91 -9.34 10.32
N ASP A 25 -3.58 -10.32 11.16
CA ASP A 25 -4.52 -11.20 11.84
C ASP A 25 -5.40 -10.42 12.85
N LYS A 26 -6.61 -10.94 13.09
CA LYS A 26 -7.62 -10.27 13.95
C LYS A 26 -7.12 -9.99 15.36
N GLU A 27 -6.27 -10.87 15.91
CA GLU A 27 -5.66 -10.70 17.24
C GLU A 27 -4.73 -9.48 17.24
N THR A 28 -3.91 -9.33 16.19
CA THR A 28 -3.05 -8.16 16.01
C THR A 28 -3.85 -6.88 15.77
N GLU A 29 -4.95 -6.93 15.02
CA GLU A 29 -5.83 -5.77 14.84
C GLU A 29 -6.44 -5.28 16.15
N GLU A 30 -6.91 -6.19 17.01
CA GLU A 30 -7.51 -5.85 18.30
C GLU A 30 -6.47 -5.25 19.26
N LYS A 31 -5.28 -5.87 19.32
CA LYS A 31 -4.15 -5.38 20.14
C LYS A 31 -3.69 -3.98 19.73
N ILE A 32 -3.57 -3.72 18.42
CA ILE A 32 -3.22 -2.39 17.93
C ILE A 32 -4.36 -1.40 18.16
N SER A 33 -5.62 -1.83 18.06
CA SER A 33 -6.78 -0.98 18.37
C SER A 33 -6.78 -0.53 19.84
N GLU A 34 -6.44 -1.42 20.76
CA GLU A 34 -6.26 -1.05 22.18
C GLU A 34 -5.04 -0.15 22.39
N LEU A 35 -3.94 -0.40 21.68
CA LEU A 35 -2.72 0.42 21.77
C LEU A 35 -2.97 1.88 21.34
N ILE A 36 -3.69 2.10 20.23
CA ILE A 36 -3.96 3.45 19.72
C ILE A 36 -4.97 4.23 20.57
N LEU A 37 -5.75 3.56 21.42
CA LEU A 37 -6.60 4.23 22.40
C LEU A 37 -5.79 4.85 23.53
N ASN A 38 -4.64 4.25 23.85
CA ASN A 38 -3.79 4.63 24.98
C ASN A 38 -2.55 5.44 24.56
N ASP A 39 -2.10 5.33 23.30
CA ASP A 39 -0.93 6.05 22.77
C ASP A 39 -1.24 6.82 21.48
N GLU A 40 -1.28 8.15 21.60
CA GLU A 40 -1.47 9.08 20.46
C GLU A 40 -0.36 8.97 19.40
N ASN A 41 0.88 8.61 19.79
CA ASN A 41 1.96 8.44 18.83
C ASN A 41 1.75 7.20 17.95
N ALA A 42 1.33 6.09 18.54
CA ALA A 42 1.00 4.87 17.81
C ALA A 42 -0.14 5.12 16.81
N LYS A 43 -1.15 5.89 17.22
CA LYS A 43 -2.25 6.32 16.34
C LYS A 43 -1.75 7.15 15.16
N GLN A 44 -0.90 8.14 15.41
CA GLN A 44 -0.35 8.99 14.35
C GLN A 44 0.41 8.15 13.30
N ILE A 45 1.22 7.20 13.75
CA ILE A 45 2.00 6.33 12.86
C ILE A 45 1.09 5.43 12.04
N LEU A 46 0.06 4.83 12.65
CA LEU A 46 -0.93 4.02 11.93
C LEU A 46 -1.61 4.83 10.82
N ASP A 47 -2.01 6.07 11.11
CA ASP A 47 -2.66 6.94 10.13
C ASP A 47 -1.72 7.35 8.98
N GLU A 48 -0.44 7.62 9.26
CA GLU A 48 0.59 7.88 8.24
C GLU A 48 0.78 6.67 7.31
N TYR A 49 0.88 5.47 7.87
CA TYR A 49 1.01 4.25 7.06
C TYR A 49 -0.28 3.92 6.30
N ARG A 50 -1.47 4.12 6.89
CA ARG A 50 -2.75 3.94 6.18
C ARG A 50 -2.90 4.90 5.02
N THR A 51 -2.46 6.15 5.20
CA THR A 51 -2.45 7.16 4.12
C THR A 51 -1.55 6.70 2.98
N THR A 52 -0.36 6.19 3.31
CA THR A 52 0.60 5.65 2.35
C THR A 52 0.05 4.41 1.63
N ALA A 53 -0.50 3.44 2.37
CA ALA A 53 -1.09 2.23 1.82
C ALA A 53 -2.26 2.57 0.86
N ASN A 54 -3.10 3.53 1.22
CA ASN A 54 -4.17 4.02 0.36
C ASN A 54 -3.65 4.71 -0.90
N ALA A 55 -2.54 5.45 -0.82
CA ALA A 55 -1.91 6.06 -1.98
C ALA A 55 -1.33 4.99 -2.92
N VAL A 56 -0.64 3.98 -2.36
CA VAL A 56 -0.07 2.85 -3.11
C VAL A 56 -1.16 2.02 -3.77
N ARG A 57 -2.25 1.71 -3.05
CA ARG A 57 -3.38 0.94 -3.59
C ARG A 57 -4.11 1.64 -4.75
N LYS A 58 -4.01 2.97 -4.84
CA LYS A 58 -4.55 3.78 -5.95
C LYS A 58 -3.64 3.85 -7.17
N LEU A 59 -2.39 3.41 -7.06
CA LEU A 59 -1.52 3.30 -8.23
C LEU A 59 -2.13 2.25 -9.15
N LYS A 60 -2.44 2.66 -10.39
CA LYS A 60 -2.90 1.73 -11.41
C LYS A 60 -1.80 0.70 -11.61
N ILE A 61 -2.11 -0.56 -11.30
CA ILE A 61 -1.28 -1.69 -11.68
C ILE A 61 -1.23 -1.64 -13.21
N ALA A 62 -0.05 -1.38 -13.78
CA ALA A 62 0.13 -1.52 -15.21
C ALA A 62 -0.18 -2.97 -15.56
N GLU A 63 -1.14 -3.20 -16.45
CA GLU A 63 -1.47 -4.54 -16.93
C GLU A 63 -0.19 -5.22 -17.41
N ALA A 64 0.12 -6.38 -16.83
CA ALA A 64 1.23 -7.18 -17.29
C ALA A 64 0.99 -7.55 -18.76
N PRO A 65 2.03 -7.57 -19.60
CA PRO A 65 1.87 -7.96 -21.00
C PRO A 65 1.26 -9.37 -21.09
N ILE A 66 0.11 -9.47 -21.75
CA ILE A 66 -0.78 -10.65 -21.91
C ILE A 66 -0.03 -11.97 -22.16
N SER A 67 1.15 -11.90 -22.77
CA SER A 67 2.06 -13.03 -22.99
C SER A 67 2.49 -13.80 -21.72
N LEU A 68 2.36 -13.22 -20.52
CA LEU A 68 2.69 -13.91 -19.26
C LEU A 68 1.50 -14.72 -18.70
N GLU A 69 0.28 -14.24 -18.87
CA GLU A 69 -0.94 -14.91 -18.39
C GLU A 69 -1.23 -16.16 -19.22
N GLU A 70 -0.98 -16.12 -20.52
CA GLU A 70 -1.16 -17.29 -21.41
C GLU A 70 -0.20 -18.43 -21.05
N LYS A 71 1.02 -18.11 -20.59
CA LYS A 71 2.00 -19.10 -20.13
C LYS A 71 1.66 -19.71 -18.77
N LEU A 72 0.90 -19.01 -17.92
CA LEU A 72 0.57 -19.47 -16.57
C LEU A 72 -0.81 -20.16 -16.50
N PHE A 73 -1.77 -19.77 -17.34
CA PHE A 73 -3.17 -20.24 -17.28
C PHE A 73 -3.65 -21.04 -18.49
N GLY A 74 -2.76 -21.38 -19.43
CA GLY A 74 -3.09 -22.07 -20.69
C GLY A 74 -3.78 -23.45 -20.58
N ASN A 75 -3.96 -23.99 -19.38
CA ASN A 75 -4.60 -25.29 -19.13
C ASN A 75 -5.88 -25.20 -18.28
N SER A 76 -6.63 -24.10 -18.33
CA SER A 76 -7.97 -24.10 -17.73
C SER A 76 -8.96 -24.90 -18.58
N VAL A 77 -9.29 -26.10 -18.09
CA VAL A 77 -10.29 -27.01 -18.67
C VAL A 77 -11.63 -26.30 -18.80
N LYS A 78 -12.12 -26.15 -20.04
CA LYS A 78 -13.49 -25.69 -20.33
C LYS A 78 -14.49 -26.74 -19.81
N LEU A 79 -15.01 -26.53 -18.60
CA LEU A 79 -16.19 -27.24 -18.11
C LEU A 79 -17.42 -26.75 -18.88
N LYS A 80 -17.89 -27.58 -19.81
CA LYS A 80 -19.12 -27.37 -20.57
C LYS A 80 -20.29 -27.51 -19.59
N SER A 81 -20.87 -26.38 -19.17
CA SER A 81 -22.09 -26.34 -18.37
C SER A 81 -23.29 -26.63 -19.28
N GLU A 82 -23.79 -27.87 -19.25
CA GLU A 82 -25.13 -28.16 -19.77
C GLU A 82 -26.15 -27.84 -18.68
N SER A 83 -26.68 -26.62 -18.70
CA SER A 83 -27.73 -26.18 -17.77
C SER A 83 -29.07 -26.81 -18.13
N LYS A 84 -29.31 -28.06 -17.69
CA LYS A 84 -30.68 -28.55 -17.55
C LYS A 84 -31.28 -27.94 -16.28
N GLN A 85 -32.24 -27.05 -16.46
CA GLN A 85 -33.04 -26.52 -15.34
C GLN A 85 -33.92 -27.66 -14.81
N HIS A 86 -33.45 -28.36 -13.78
CA HIS A 86 -34.26 -29.30 -13.04
C HIS A 86 -35.20 -28.52 -12.11
N SER A 87 -36.50 -28.71 -12.31
CA SER A 87 -37.55 -28.12 -11.47
C SER A 87 -37.46 -28.70 -10.06
N LEU A 88 -37.72 -27.88 -9.03
CA LEU A 88 -37.71 -28.30 -7.62
C LEU A 88 -38.65 -29.49 -7.32
N TRP A 89 -39.59 -29.78 -8.23
CA TRP A 89 -40.48 -30.94 -8.17
C TRP A 89 -39.77 -32.29 -8.36
N ASP A 90 -38.67 -32.35 -9.11
CA ASP A 90 -37.89 -33.60 -9.29
C ASP A 90 -37.28 -34.10 -7.97
N LEU A 91 -37.00 -33.16 -7.05
CA LEU A 91 -36.40 -33.46 -5.74
C LEU A 91 -37.36 -34.21 -4.80
N ILE A 92 -38.67 -34.03 -4.99
CA ILE A 92 -39.72 -34.66 -4.16
C ILE A 92 -40.05 -36.08 -4.67
N LEU A 93 -39.96 -36.30 -5.98
CA LEU A 93 -40.32 -37.58 -6.61
C LEU A 93 -39.23 -38.65 -6.52
N HIS A 94 -37.96 -38.28 -6.32
CA HIS A 94 -36.84 -39.22 -6.29
C HIS A 94 -35.94 -38.99 -5.08
N PRO A 95 -36.21 -39.64 -3.92
CA PRO A 95 -35.42 -39.45 -2.70
C PRO A 95 -33.94 -39.86 -2.87
N ALA A 96 -33.63 -40.72 -3.83
CA ALA A 96 -32.26 -41.05 -4.20
C ALA A 96 -31.47 -39.86 -4.79
N MET A 97 -32.14 -38.97 -5.53
CA MET A 97 -31.51 -37.77 -6.07
C MET A 97 -31.20 -36.76 -4.96
N VAL A 98 -32.05 -36.68 -3.93
CA VAL A 98 -31.79 -35.83 -2.74
C VAL A 98 -30.46 -36.22 -2.09
N MET A 99 -30.19 -37.52 -1.90
CA MET A 99 -28.91 -37.97 -1.34
C MET A 99 -27.71 -37.61 -2.22
N VAL A 100 -27.86 -37.71 -3.55
CA VAL A 100 -26.78 -37.34 -4.47
C VAL A 100 -26.50 -35.84 -4.40
N TYR A 101 -27.54 -35.00 -4.39
CA TYR A 101 -27.38 -33.54 -4.28
C TYR A 101 -26.82 -33.12 -2.92
N THR A 102 -27.24 -33.74 -1.82
CA THR A 102 -26.69 -33.44 -0.49
C THR A 102 -25.23 -33.91 -0.38
N ALA A 103 -24.87 -35.06 -0.94
CA ALA A 103 -23.49 -35.52 -0.99
C ALA A 103 -22.60 -34.60 -1.82
N ILE A 104 -23.09 -34.09 -2.95
CA ILE A 104 -22.37 -33.09 -3.76
C ILE A 104 -22.22 -31.77 -2.98
N LEU A 105 -23.28 -31.32 -2.30
CA LEU A 105 -23.24 -30.09 -1.51
C LEU A 105 -22.24 -30.18 -0.35
N PHE A 106 -22.27 -31.29 0.41
CA PHE A 106 -21.29 -31.56 1.45
C PHE A 106 -19.89 -31.70 0.88
N GLY A 107 -19.73 -32.40 -0.25
CA GLY A 107 -18.45 -32.51 -0.95
C GLY A 107 -17.87 -31.14 -1.33
N LEU A 108 -18.69 -30.21 -1.81
CA LEU A 108 -18.26 -28.85 -2.13
C LEU A 108 -17.86 -28.06 -0.88
N ILE A 109 -18.62 -28.16 0.21
CA ILE A 109 -18.31 -27.49 1.48
C ILE A 109 -16.97 -28.01 2.03
N PHE A 110 -16.81 -29.34 2.14
CA PHE A 110 -15.58 -29.94 2.67
C PHE A 110 -14.36 -29.77 1.73
N SER A 111 -14.58 -29.67 0.41
CA SER A 111 -13.48 -29.43 -0.54
C SER A 111 -12.91 -28.01 -0.48
N ASN A 112 -13.69 -27.02 -0.03
CA ASN A 112 -13.22 -25.64 0.15
C ASN A 112 -12.38 -25.49 1.44
N ASP A 113 -12.73 -26.23 2.50
CA ASP A 113 -11.92 -26.28 3.73
C ASP A 113 -10.58 -26.99 3.47
N LEU A 114 -10.55 -28.01 2.60
CA LEU A 114 -9.32 -28.73 2.27
C LEU A 114 -8.29 -27.87 1.50
N LYS A 115 -8.74 -26.82 0.79
CA LYS A 115 -7.83 -25.88 0.11
C LYS A 115 -7.16 -24.89 1.07
N HIS A 116 -7.75 -24.62 2.24
CA HIS A 116 -7.14 -23.80 3.28
C HIS A 116 -6.14 -24.56 4.15
N TYR A 117 -6.13 -25.90 4.08
CA TYR A 117 -5.18 -26.78 4.76
C TYR A 117 -3.99 -27.20 3.87
N GLN A 118 -3.70 -26.47 2.79
CA GLN A 118 -2.36 -26.59 2.22
C GLN A 118 -1.40 -25.96 3.23
N PRO A 119 -0.38 -26.69 3.73
CA PRO A 119 0.67 -26.04 4.49
C PRO A 119 1.18 -24.93 3.59
N GLU A 120 1.23 -23.72 4.12
CA GLU A 120 1.85 -22.58 3.48
C GLU A 120 3.15 -23.09 2.85
N ASN A 121 3.17 -23.19 1.52
CA ASN A 121 4.41 -23.39 0.80
C ASN A 121 5.15 -22.08 1.02
N THR A 122 5.85 -21.98 2.14
CA THR A 122 6.72 -20.88 2.49
C THR A 122 7.75 -20.88 1.40
N TYR A 123 7.52 -20.08 0.37
CA TYR A 123 8.42 -19.93 -0.75
C TYR A 123 9.72 -19.41 -0.16
N GLN A 124 10.69 -20.30 0.03
CA GLN A 124 12.01 -19.93 0.52
C GLN A 124 12.71 -19.23 -0.63
N PHE A 125 12.80 -17.90 -0.56
CA PHE A 125 13.54 -17.12 -1.53
C PHE A 125 14.97 -17.65 -1.63
N SER A 126 15.42 -17.87 -2.85
CA SER A 126 16.81 -18.19 -3.12
C SER A 126 17.71 -16.99 -2.77
N GLN A 127 18.96 -17.27 -2.41
CA GLN A 127 19.96 -16.22 -2.18
C GLN A 127 20.13 -15.30 -3.40
N GLU A 128 19.94 -15.84 -4.61
CA GLU A 128 20.01 -15.08 -5.86
C GLU A 128 18.85 -14.09 -6.00
N GLU A 129 17.62 -14.50 -5.65
CA GLU A 129 16.45 -13.62 -5.63
C GLU A 129 16.63 -12.50 -4.60
N ILE A 130 17.15 -12.82 -3.41
CA ILE A 130 17.41 -11.83 -2.36
C ILE A 130 18.46 -10.81 -2.83
N LEU A 131 19.56 -11.28 -3.43
CA LEU A 131 20.62 -10.41 -3.95
C LEU A 131 20.12 -9.52 -5.10
N ARG A 132 19.26 -10.07 -5.97
CA ARG A 132 18.65 -9.30 -7.07
C ARG A 132 17.71 -8.22 -6.52
N ALA A 133 16.83 -8.57 -5.60
CA ALA A 133 15.93 -7.61 -4.96
C ALA A 133 16.70 -6.49 -4.25
N ASN A 134 17.79 -6.82 -3.55
CA ASN A 134 18.64 -5.84 -2.89
C ASN A 134 19.30 -4.88 -3.89
N LYS A 135 19.81 -5.40 -5.02
CA LYS A 135 20.37 -4.55 -6.10
C LYS A 135 19.32 -3.60 -6.69
N GLU A 136 18.10 -4.10 -6.94
CA GLU A 136 17.00 -3.30 -7.48
C GLU A 136 16.54 -2.21 -6.48
N ALA A 137 16.52 -2.53 -5.18
CA ALA A 137 16.22 -1.57 -4.11
C ALA A 137 17.28 -0.46 -4.03
N ILE A 138 18.57 -0.82 -4.03
CA ILE A 138 19.67 0.17 -4.01
C ILE A 138 19.63 1.08 -5.24
N ALA A 139 19.38 0.53 -6.43
CA ALA A 139 19.26 1.31 -7.65
C ALA A 139 18.10 2.32 -7.58
N SER A 140 16.95 1.88 -7.07
CA SER A 140 15.77 2.74 -6.88
C SER A 140 16.05 3.87 -5.90
N LEU A 141 16.71 3.57 -4.77
CA LEU A 141 17.11 4.57 -3.79
C LEU A 141 18.11 5.60 -4.35
N MET A 142 19.03 5.16 -5.21
CA MET A 142 19.94 6.08 -5.91
C MET A 142 19.20 7.04 -6.84
N LEU A 143 18.21 6.56 -7.59
CA LEU A 143 17.39 7.42 -8.46
C LEU A 143 16.65 8.47 -7.64
N VAL A 144 16.01 8.06 -6.54
CA VAL A 144 15.30 8.98 -5.63
C VAL A 144 16.25 10.03 -5.06
N LYS A 145 17.44 9.61 -4.62
CA LYS A 145 18.47 10.54 -4.13
C LYS A 145 18.85 11.57 -5.19
N ASN A 146 19.10 11.14 -6.43
CA ASN A 146 19.48 12.04 -7.51
C ASN A 146 18.39 13.05 -7.85
N ILE A 147 17.12 12.62 -7.87
CA ILE A 147 15.97 13.51 -8.09
C ILE A 147 15.87 14.53 -6.97
N LEU A 148 15.99 14.12 -5.70
CA LEU A 148 15.95 15.01 -4.55
C LEU A 148 17.09 16.03 -4.59
N THR A 149 18.32 15.60 -4.88
CA THR A 149 19.48 16.50 -4.98
C THR A 149 19.33 17.50 -6.13
N SER A 150 18.85 17.04 -7.29
CA SER A 150 18.58 17.93 -8.43
C SER A 150 17.48 18.94 -8.11
N THR A 151 16.43 18.51 -7.42
CA THR A 151 15.33 19.39 -6.99
C THR A 151 15.80 20.42 -5.98
N GLU A 152 16.59 20.00 -4.97
CA GLU A 152 17.17 20.91 -3.97
C GLU A 152 18.07 21.96 -4.62
N HIS A 153 18.93 21.54 -5.55
CA HIS A 153 19.80 22.46 -6.28
C HIS A 153 18.99 23.48 -7.08
N THR A 154 17.98 23.03 -7.84
CA THR A 154 17.09 23.89 -8.63
C THR A 154 16.35 24.90 -7.74
N LEU A 155 15.78 24.44 -6.63
CA LEU A 155 15.03 25.29 -5.70
C LEU A 155 15.93 26.36 -5.08
N LYS A 156 17.15 25.99 -4.68
CA LYS A 156 18.09 26.86 -3.97
C LYS A 156 18.78 27.86 -4.90
N HIS A 157 19.22 27.41 -6.07
CA HIS A 157 20.07 28.22 -6.95
C HIS A 157 19.32 28.95 -8.04
N GLU A 158 18.21 28.41 -8.56
CA GLU A 158 17.45 29.06 -9.62
C GLU A 158 16.30 29.86 -9.01
N ILE A 159 15.41 29.20 -8.26
CA ILE A 159 14.18 29.84 -7.79
C ILE A 159 14.47 30.87 -6.67
N LEU A 160 15.27 30.51 -5.66
CA LEU A 160 15.53 31.41 -4.54
C LEU A 160 16.35 32.65 -4.94
N ASN A 161 17.27 32.52 -5.89
CA ASN A 161 18.06 33.65 -6.38
C ASN A 161 17.23 34.57 -7.28
N ASP A 162 16.38 34.00 -8.14
CA ASP A 162 15.55 34.77 -9.07
C ASP A 162 14.42 35.53 -8.36
N ILE A 163 13.88 35.00 -7.24
CA ILE A 163 12.88 35.69 -6.43
C ILE A 163 13.53 36.58 -5.36
N GLY A 164 14.68 36.18 -4.80
CA GLY A 164 15.36 36.91 -3.73
C GLY A 164 15.86 38.28 -4.17
N LYS A 165 16.40 38.41 -5.40
CA LYS A 165 16.85 39.70 -5.95
C LYS A 165 15.73 40.76 -6.07
N PRO A 166 14.60 40.50 -6.74
CA PRO A 166 13.52 41.48 -6.87
C PRO A 166 12.86 41.84 -5.54
N ILE A 167 12.74 40.90 -4.59
CA ILE A 167 12.24 41.22 -3.23
C ILE A 167 13.19 42.19 -2.52
N ASN A 168 14.50 41.94 -2.58
CA ASN A 168 15.48 42.79 -1.92
C ASN A 168 15.55 44.19 -2.57
N ILE A 169 15.38 44.27 -3.89
CA ILE A 169 15.21 45.54 -4.62
C ILE A 169 13.92 46.24 -4.18
N GLY A 170 12.81 45.53 -4.04
CA GLY A 170 11.54 46.09 -3.56
C GLY A 170 11.63 46.64 -2.14
N LEU A 171 12.23 45.90 -1.22
CA LEU A 171 12.45 46.34 0.16
C LEU A 171 13.37 47.56 0.25
N ASN A 172 14.47 47.57 -0.51
CA ASN A 172 15.34 48.74 -0.59
C ASN A 172 14.64 49.95 -1.23
N THR A 173 13.78 49.73 -2.22
CA THR A 173 12.99 50.79 -2.85
C THR A 173 11.98 51.38 -1.87
N VAL A 174 11.29 50.54 -1.10
CA VAL A 174 10.39 50.96 -0.02
C VAL A 174 11.17 51.77 1.02
N ASN A 175 12.28 51.24 1.55
CA ASN A 175 13.10 51.98 2.51
C ASN A 175 13.60 53.32 1.96
N TYR A 176 14.04 53.37 0.71
CA TYR A 176 14.45 54.62 0.05
C TYR A 176 13.31 55.64 -0.08
N LEU A 177 12.10 55.18 -0.42
CA LEU A 177 10.92 56.03 -0.56
C LEU A 177 10.37 56.52 0.78
N PHE A 178 10.54 55.75 1.86
CA PHE A 178 10.02 56.06 3.19
C PHE A 178 11.07 56.62 4.16
N GLU A 179 12.36 56.69 3.81
CA GLU A 179 13.43 57.29 4.65
C GLU A 179 13.36 58.84 4.76
N LYS A 180 12.36 59.50 4.15
CA LYS A 180 12.14 60.96 4.28
C LYS A 180 10.86 61.36 5.03
N GLY A 181 10.33 60.52 5.92
CA GLY A 181 9.12 60.86 6.67
C GLY A 181 9.15 60.39 8.12
N GLY A 182 9.96 61.02 8.97
CA GLY A 182 9.98 60.66 10.39
C GLY A 182 10.90 61.47 11.30
N LYS A 183 11.28 62.70 10.95
CA LYS A 183 11.75 63.68 11.94
C LYS A 183 10.64 64.71 12.14
N ASN A 184 9.70 64.38 13.02
CA ASN A 184 8.89 65.40 13.67
C ASN A 184 9.82 66.11 14.67
N GLU A 185 10.52 67.14 14.18
CA GLU A 185 11.06 68.19 15.03
C GLU A 185 9.91 69.08 15.50
N LYS A 186 9.81 69.21 16.83
CA LYS A 186 9.03 70.16 17.65
C LYS A 186 7.55 69.88 17.85
#